data_AF-A0A2S9J214-F1
#
_entry.id   AF-A0A2S9J214-F1
#
_cell.length_a   1.000
_cell.length_b   1.000
_cell.length_c   1.000
_cell.angle_alpha   90.00
_cell.angle_beta   90.00
_cell.angle_gamma   90.00
#
_symmetry.space_group_name_H-M   'P 1'
#
loop_
_entity.id
_entity.type
_entity.pdbx_description
1 polymer ?
#
loop_
_entity_poly.entity_id
_entity_poly.type
_entity_poly.pdbx_seq_one_letter_code
_entity_poly.pdbx_strand_id
1 'polypeptide(L)' 'MLNDKQIKEIADSLLPTFVPKNDAETELSFNFTVPPNHTFSVSYEKRHTVWVFVKSEKVQIQK' A
#
# COMPACT_ATOMS: atom_id res chain seq x y z
N MET A 1 -12.18 -12.42 -6.51
CA MET A 1 -11.88 -11.01 -6.15
C MET A 1 -10.87 -11.05 -5.03
N LEU A 2 -9.82 -10.22 -5.07
CA LEU A 2 -8.92 -10.10 -3.92
C LEU A 2 -9.71 -9.51 -2.75
N ASN A 3 -9.56 -10.09 -1.57
CA ASN A 3 -10.09 -9.53 -0.34
C ASN A 3 -9.05 -8.61 0.33
N ASP A 4 -9.50 -7.79 1.28
CA ASP A 4 -8.64 -6.81 1.96
C ASP A 4 -7.42 -7.45 2.63
N LYS A 5 -7.56 -8.69 3.13
CA LYS A 5 -6.45 -9.44 3.71
C LYS A 5 -5.35 -9.72 2.69
N GLN A 6 -5.71 -10.19 1.50
CA GLN A 6 -4.74 -10.46 0.43
C GLN A 6 -4.10 -9.19 -0.11
N ILE A 7 -4.87 -8.10 -0.20
CA ILE A 7 -4.35 -6.77 -0.59
C ILE A 7 -3.29 -6.31 0.43
N LYS A 8 -3.59 -6.44 1.73
CA LYS A 8 -2.66 -6.12 2.80
C LYS A 8 -1.41 -7.00 2.77
N GLU A 9 -1.53 -8.30 2.56
CA GLU A 9 -0.37 -9.21 2.48
C GLU A 9 0.58 -8.85 1.33
N ILE A 10 0.03 -8.50 0.16
CA ILE A 10 0.83 -8.03 -0.99
C ILE A 10 1.48 -6.68 -0.65
N ALA A 11 0.71 -5.75 -0.09
CA ALA A 11 1.20 -4.43 0.29
C ALA A 11 2.33 -4.52 1.34
N ASP A 12 2.21 -5.38 2.34
CA ASP A 12 3.23 -5.59 3.37
C ASP A 12 4.51 -6.20 2.79
N SER A 13 4.39 -7.07 1.79
CA SER A 13 5.54 -7.62 1.06
C SER A 13 6.28 -6.55 0.25
N LEU A 14 5.54 -5.58 -0.30
CA LEU A 14 6.09 -4.48 -1.09
C LEU A 14 6.61 -3.33 -0.23
N LEU A 15 6.03 -3.12 0.95
CA LEU A 15 6.29 -2.00 1.86
C LEU A 15 7.78 -1.68 2.04
N PRO A 16 8.71 -2.64 2.31
CA PRO A 16 10.13 -2.33 2.50
C PRO A 16 10.79 -1.62 1.31
N THR A 17 10.25 -1.79 0.10
CA THR A 17 10.75 -1.13 -1.13
C THR A 17 10.31 0.32 -1.21
N PHE A 18 9.19 0.66 -0.57
CA PHE A 18 8.57 1.99 -0.59
C PHE A 18 8.82 2.80 0.68
N VAL A 19 9.36 2.19 1.75
CA VAL A 19 9.69 2.92 3.00
C VAL A 19 10.64 4.09 2.67
N PRO A 20 10.24 5.34 2.97
CA PRO A 20 11.08 6.51 2.76
C PRO A 20 12.36 6.42 3.56
N LYS A 21 13.48 6.88 2.98
CA LYS A 21 14.75 7.02 3.71
C LYS A 21 14.72 8.18 4.70
N ASN A 22 13.77 9.11 4.53
CA ASN A 22 13.60 10.25 5.41
C ASN A 22 12.76 9.86 6.63
N ASP A 23 13.38 9.88 7.81
CA ASP A 23 12.71 9.49 9.05
C ASP A 23 11.62 10.46 9.52
N ALA A 24 11.56 11.67 8.96
CA ALA A 24 10.53 12.65 9.26
C ALA A 24 9.18 12.33 8.60
N GLU A 25 9.12 11.41 7.64
CA GLU A 25 7.87 11.05 6.98
C GLU A 25 7.00 10.17 7.89
N THR A 26 5.75 10.59 8.05
CA THR A 26 4.75 9.91 8.88
C THR A 26 3.69 9.20 8.06
N GLU A 27 3.64 9.42 6.75
CA GLU A 27 2.65 8.86 5.85
C GLU A 27 3.33 8.33 4.59
N LEU A 28 2.88 7.18 4.12
CA LEU A 28 3.35 6.55 2.90
C LEU A 28 2.16 6.02 2.13
N SER A 29 2.12 6.27 0.82
CA SER A 29 1.16 5.62 -0.05
C SER A 29 1.81 5.16 -1.34
N PHE A 30 1.38 4.03 -1.85
CA PHE A 30 1.85 3.51 -3.13
C PHE A 30 0.76 2.69 -3.81
N ASN A 31 0.92 2.54 -5.13
CA ASN A 31 0.01 1.78 -5.95
C ASN A 31 0.68 0.50 -6.42
N PHE A 32 -0.07 -0.59 -6.48
CA PHE A 32 0.38 -1.82 -7.14
C PHE A 32 -0.72 -2.39 -8.02
N THR A 33 -0.31 -3.06 -9.09
CA THR A 33 -1.20 -3.69 -10.06
C THR A 33 -1.08 -5.20 -9.98
N VAL A 34 -2.20 -5.86 -9.73
CA VAL A 34 -2.34 -7.31 -9.80
C VAL A 34 -2.96 -7.67 -11.16
N PRO A 35 -2.29 -8.50 -11.98
CA PRO A 35 -2.87 -9.00 -13.22
C PRO A 35 -4.22 -9.71 -12.98
N PRO A 36 -5.20 -9.60 -13.90
CA PRO A 36 -5.06 -9.04 -15.25
C PRO A 36 -5.34 -7.54 -15.39
N ASN A 37 -5.90 -6.82 -14.40
CA ASN A 37 -6.17 -5.36 -14.47
C ASN A 37 -6.70 -4.79 -13.12
N HIS A 38 -6.15 -5.21 -11.98
CA HIS A 38 -6.58 -4.71 -10.68
C HIS A 38 -5.49 -3.86 -10.05
N THR A 39 -5.64 -2.53 -10.15
CA THR A 39 -4.78 -1.59 -9.44
C THR A 39 -5.39 -1.23 -8.10
N PHE A 40 -4.56 -1.26 -7.06
CA PHE A 40 -4.92 -0.86 -5.71
C PHE A 40 -3.96 0.24 -5.25
N SER A 41 -4.52 1.22 -4.54
CA SER A 41 -3.77 2.21 -3.77
C SER A 41 -3.82 1.80 -2.32
N VAL A 42 -2.68 1.82 -1.63
CA VAL A 42 -2.58 1.51 -0.21
C VAL A 42 -1.94 2.66 0.53
N SER A 43 -2.38 2.88 1.77
CA SER A 43 -1.87 3.92 2.65
C SER A 43 -1.38 3.32 3.95
N TYR A 44 -0.21 3.79 4.39
CA TYR A 44 0.45 3.43 5.62
C TYR A 44 0.76 4.70 6.42
N GLU A 45 0.75 4.56 7.74
CA GLU A 45 1.08 5.61 8.69
C GLU A 45 2.21 5.11 9.61
N LYS A 46 3.22 5.94 9.84
CA LYS A 46 4.32 5.64 10.75
C LYS A 46 3.84 5.86 12.18
N ARG A 47 3.71 4.78 12.94
CA ARG A 47 3.43 4.81 14.38
C ARG A 47 4.70 4.45 15.13
N HIS A 48 5.33 5.46 15.72
CA HIS A 48 6.67 5.37 16.32
C HIS A 48 7.72 4.97 15.26
N THR A 49 8.07 3.68 15.21
CA THR A 49 9.08 3.11 14.31
C THR A 49 8.50 2.12 13.32
N VAL A 50 7.19 1.88 13.35
CA VAL A 50 6.52 0.85 12.56
C VAL A 50 5.52 1.49 11.62
N TRP A 51 5.54 1.10 10.36
CA TRP A 51 4.53 1.46 9.37
C TRP A 51 3.32 0.56 9.54
N VAL A 52 2.16 1.17 9.78
CA VAL A 52 0.89 0.47 10.00
C VAL A 52 -0.02 0.69 8.81
N PHE A 53 -0.54 -0.40 8.25
CA PHE A 53 -1.53 -0.35 7.18
C PHE A 53 -2.80 0.38 7.68
N VAL A 54 -3.21 1.41 6.95
CA VAL A 54 -4.39 2.22 7.28
C VAL A 54 -5.57 1.81 6.41
N LYS A 55 -5.39 1.82 5.09
CA LYS A 55 -6.46 1.54 4.13
C LYS A 55 -5.93 1.09 2.78
N SER A 56 -6.82 0.44 2.03
CA SER A 56 -6.63 0.16 0.61
C SER A 56 -7.86 0.56 -0.19
N GLU A 57 -7.65 1.13 -1.36
CA GLU A 57 -8.70 1.54 -2.29
C GLU A 57 -8.44 0.94 -3.67
N LYS A 58 -9.48 0.43 -4.31
CA LYS A 58 -9.38 -0.06 -5.68
C LYS A 58 -9.34 1.14 -6.62
N VAL A 59 -8.24 1.28 -7.36
CA VAL A 59 -8.09 2.34 -8.36
C VAL A 59 -8.74 1.86 -9.66
N GLN A 60 -9.84 2.50 -10.05
CA GLN A 60 -10.39 2.33 -11.38
C GLN A 60 -9.60 3.25 -12.32
N ILE A 61 -8.65 2.68 -13.06
CA ILE A 61 -8.03 3.38 -14.18
C ILE A 61 -9.10 3.43 -15.27
N GLN A 62 -9.81 4.55 -15.37
CA GLN A 62 -10.70 4.80 -16.50
C GLN A 62 -9.81 4.91 -17.76
N LYS A 63 -10.09 4.04 -18.73
CA LYS A 63 -9.44 4.01 -20.03
C LYS A 63 -9.99 5.12 -20.93
#